data_AF-A0A3B3DY79-F1
#
_entry.id   AF-A0A3B3DY79-F1
#
_cell.length_a   1.000
_cell.length_b   1.000
_cell.length_c   1.000
_cell.angle_alpha   90.00
_cell.angle_beta   90.00
_cell.angle_gamma   90.00
#
_symmetry.space_group_name_H-M   'P 1'
#
loop_
_entity.id
_entity.type
_entity.pdbx_description
1 polymer ?
#
loop_
_entity_poly.entity_id
_entity_poly.type
_entity_poly.pdbx_seq_one_letter_code
_entity_poly.pdbx_strand_id
1 'polypeptide(L)'
;PPVENYTSLCSNVFAGGLASRVKRKDTLDRRLEKQEREERSEIKRRLTRKLSQRPTVAELQARKILRFHEYVECTQAEDYDRRADKPWTKLTPADKAAIRKELNDFKSSEMAVHEEMTLRSHRPRRRTFK
;
A
#
# COMPACT_ATOMS: atom_id res chain seq x y z
N PRO A 1 -77.48 -13.08 -1.15
CA PRO A 1 -76.73 -14.22 -1.74
C PRO A 1 -76.22 -13.86 -3.15
N PRO A 2 -75.24 -14.57 -3.71
CA PRO A 2 -73.87 -14.79 -3.24
C PRO A 2 -72.88 -14.31 -4.35
N VAL A 3 -71.57 -14.25 -4.15
CA VAL A 3 -70.67 -15.39 -4.38
C VAL A 3 -69.35 -15.17 -3.66
N GLU A 4 -68.93 -16.23 -2.99
CA GLU A 4 -67.66 -16.38 -2.32
C GLU A 4 -66.55 -16.86 -3.28
N ASN A 5 -65.31 -16.67 -2.80
CA ASN A 5 -64.13 -17.55 -2.89
C ASN A 5 -63.23 -17.57 -4.15
N TYR A 6 -62.05 -18.15 -3.91
CA TYR A 6 -60.85 -18.34 -4.75
C TYR A 6 -59.85 -17.19 -4.62
N THR A 7 -58.64 -17.31 -4.06
CA THR A 7 -57.73 -18.43 -3.75
C THR A 7 -56.71 -17.91 -2.72
N SER A 8 -56.49 -18.58 -1.60
CA SER A 8 -55.52 -19.67 -1.46
C SER A 8 -54.05 -19.22 -1.59
N LEU A 9 -53.36 -19.34 -0.45
CA LEU A 9 -51.99 -19.86 -0.32
C LEU A 9 -50.90 -19.21 -1.20
N CYS A 10 -50.17 -18.27 -0.62
CA CYS A 10 -48.72 -18.33 -0.69
C CYS A 10 -48.14 -18.02 0.70
N SER A 11 -48.10 -19.09 1.50
CA SER A 11 -47.02 -19.46 2.39
C SER A 11 -45.87 -18.45 2.53
N ASN A 12 -45.67 -18.02 3.79
CA ASN A 12 -44.37 -17.71 4.35
C ASN A 12 -43.27 -18.65 3.83
N VAL A 13 -42.50 -18.25 2.81
CA VAL A 13 -41.21 -18.89 2.52
C VAL A 13 -40.20 -17.89 1.93
N PHE A 14 -40.05 -16.69 2.47
CA PHE A 14 -38.81 -15.93 2.26
C PHE A 14 -38.45 -15.09 3.49
N ALA A 15 -38.47 -15.71 4.67
CA ALA A 15 -37.82 -15.20 5.89
C ALA A 15 -36.28 -15.27 5.79
N GLY A 16 -35.73 -14.87 4.65
CA GLY A 16 -34.30 -14.86 4.33
C GLY A 16 -33.97 -13.72 3.37
N GLY A 17 -34.63 -12.56 3.54
CA GLY A 17 -34.51 -11.42 2.64
C GLY A 17 -33.09 -10.85 2.55
N LEU A 18 -32.77 -10.30 1.38
CA LEU A 18 -31.52 -9.58 1.08
C LEU A 18 -31.14 -8.56 2.18
N ALA A 19 -32.12 -7.96 2.85
CA ALA A 19 -31.92 -7.09 4.01
C ALA A 19 -31.11 -7.74 5.14
N SER A 20 -31.39 -9.00 5.49
CA SER A 20 -30.64 -9.75 6.52
C SER A 20 -29.23 -10.12 6.05
N ARG A 21 -28.99 -10.19 4.73
CA ARG A 21 -27.66 -10.41 4.14
C ARG A 21 -26.84 -9.12 4.12
N VAL A 22 -27.47 -7.97 3.80
CA VAL A 22 -26.85 -6.64 3.85
C VAL A 22 -26.47 -6.25 5.27
N LYS A 23 -27.37 -6.41 6.25
CA LYS A 23 -27.06 -6.15 7.67
C LYS A 23 -25.90 -7.01 8.18
N ARG A 24 -25.83 -8.29 7.78
CA ARG A 24 -24.72 -9.18 8.12
C ARG A 24 -23.41 -8.73 7.49
N LYS A 25 -23.42 -8.32 6.22
CA LYS A 25 -22.24 -7.77 5.53
C LYS A 25 -21.74 -6.48 6.18
N ASP A 26 -22.64 -5.53 6.46
CA ASP A 26 -22.30 -4.29 7.17
C ASP A 26 -21.72 -4.55 8.57
N THR A 27 -22.22 -5.57 9.28
CA THR A 27 -21.67 -5.95 10.59
C THR A 27 -20.33 -6.67 10.51
N LEU A 28 -20.04 -7.39 9.42
CA LEU A 28 -18.74 -8.02 9.19
C LEU A 28 -17.71 -6.97 8.80
N ASP A 29 -18.07 -6.05 7.90
CA ASP A 29 -17.22 -4.95 7.47
C ASP A 29 -16.87 -4.05 8.65
N ARG A 30 -17.84 -3.72 9.53
CA ARG A 30 -17.58 -2.96 10.75
C ARG A 30 -16.71 -3.70 11.77
N ARG A 31 -16.78 -5.04 11.83
CA ARG A 31 -15.89 -5.85 12.69
C ARG A 31 -14.48 -5.89 12.14
N LEU A 32 -14.33 -6.00 10.83
CA LEU A 32 -13.04 -5.96 10.13
C LEU A 32 -12.38 -4.58 10.31
N GLU A 33 -13.11 -3.50 10.08
CA GLU A 33 -12.62 -2.13 10.31
C GLU A 33 -12.20 -1.89 11.75
N LYS A 34 -12.95 -2.46 12.72
CA LYS A 34 -12.61 -2.39 14.13
C LYS A 34 -11.33 -3.16 14.42
N GLN A 35 -11.19 -4.37 13.87
CA GLN A 35 -9.99 -5.18 14.00
C GLN A 35 -8.77 -4.48 13.38
N GLU A 36 -8.89 -3.94 12.17
CA GLU A 36 -7.83 -3.17 11.51
C GLU A 36 -7.44 -1.92 12.31
N ARG A 37 -8.42 -1.24 12.94
CA ARG A 37 -8.16 -0.08 13.80
C ARG A 37 -7.44 -0.47 15.07
N GLU A 38 -7.79 -1.61 15.67
CA GLU A 38 -7.12 -2.19 16.83
C GLU A 38 -5.69 -2.61 16.48
N GLU A 39 -5.49 -3.32 15.37
CA GLU A 39 -4.18 -3.70 14.85
C GLU A 39 -3.31 -2.47 14.56
N ARG A 40 -3.88 -1.43 13.94
CA ARG A 40 -3.18 -0.18 13.68
C ARG A 40 -2.82 0.56 14.97
N SER A 41 -3.68 0.50 15.98
CA SER A 41 -3.42 1.07 17.31
C SER A 41 -2.30 0.30 18.02
N GLU A 42 -2.33 -1.02 17.95
CA GLU A 42 -1.32 -1.93 18.50
C GLU A 42 0.06 -1.68 17.87
N ILE A 43 0.10 -1.55 16.54
CA ILE A 43 1.31 -1.20 15.78
C ILE A 43 1.84 0.17 16.20
N LYS A 44 0.97 1.19 16.28
CA LYS A 44 1.36 2.53 16.74
C LYS A 44 1.93 2.50 18.15
N ARG A 45 1.25 1.82 19.08
CA ARG A 45 1.69 1.66 20.47
C ARG A 45 3.06 0.98 20.57
N ARG A 46 3.24 -0.13 19.85
CA ARG A 46 4.51 -0.86 19.78
C ARG A 46 5.62 0.02 19.21
N LEU A 47 5.32 0.79 18.17
CA LEU A 47 6.26 1.71 17.54
C LEU A 47 6.68 2.82 18.50
N THR A 48 5.73 3.50 19.15
CA THR A 48 6.02 4.56 20.13
C THR A 48 6.94 4.05 21.24
N ARG A 49 6.66 2.86 21.79
CA ARG A 49 7.50 2.23 22.81
C ARG A 49 8.92 1.93 22.30
N LYS A 50 9.05 1.41 21.08
CA LYS A 50 10.36 1.13 20.47
C LYS A 50 11.16 2.41 20.20
N LEU A 51 10.49 3.49 19.80
CA LEU A 51 11.13 4.78 19.55
C LEU A 51 11.58 5.45 20.84
N SER A 52 10.80 5.35 21.92
CA SER A 52 11.17 5.92 23.22
C SER A 52 12.30 5.15 23.92
N GLN A 53 12.47 3.87 23.61
CA GLN A 53 13.52 3.00 24.17
C GLN A 53 14.69 2.81 23.19
N ARG A 54 14.81 3.66 22.18
CA ARG A 54 15.90 3.56 21.22
C ARG A 54 17.21 3.90 21.93
N PRO A 55 18.22 3.01 21.93
CA PRO A 55 19.47 3.28 22.60
C PRO A 55 20.15 4.50 21.99
N THR A 56 20.75 5.31 22.85
CA THR A 56 21.49 6.51 22.42
C THR A 56 22.80 6.12 21.73
N VAL A 57 23.37 7.04 20.94
CA VAL A 57 24.68 6.83 20.30
C VAL A 57 25.76 6.55 21.35
N ALA A 58 25.71 7.24 22.49
CA ALA A 58 26.62 7.03 23.61
C ALA A 58 26.50 5.62 24.21
N GLU A 59 25.29 5.08 24.38
CA GLU A 59 25.08 3.70 24.85
C GLU A 59 25.62 2.66 23.85
N LEU A 60 25.44 2.90 22.55
CA LEU A 60 25.96 2.00 21.51
C LEU A 60 27.49 2.02 21.45
N GLN A 61 28.12 3.18 21.72
CA GLN A 61 29.57 3.30 21.86
C GLN A 61 30.08 2.62 23.14
N ALA A 62 29.40 2.82 24.27
CA ALA A 62 29.75 2.19 25.56
C ALA A 62 29.68 0.65 25.47
N ARG A 63 28.70 0.12 24.72
CA ARG A 63 28.56 -1.32 24.43
C ARG A 63 29.50 -1.81 23.31
N LYS A 64 30.35 -0.95 22.74
CA LYS A 64 31.26 -1.23 21.62
C LYS A 64 30.57 -1.78 20.36
N ILE A 65 29.28 -1.49 20.18
CA ILE A 65 28.48 -1.87 19.00
C ILE A 65 28.74 -0.91 17.84
N LEU A 66 28.90 0.37 18.15
CA LEU A 66 29.18 1.43 17.17
C LEU A 66 30.56 2.01 17.45
N ARG A 67 31.48 1.90 16.48
CA ARG A 67 32.83 2.46 16.57
C ARG A 67 33.08 3.35 15.36
N PHE A 68 33.25 4.64 15.58
CA PHE A 68 33.69 5.58 14.56
C PHE A 68 35.21 5.71 14.65
N HIS A 69 35.87 5.75 13.50
CA HIS A 69 37.30 6.04 13.46
C HIS A 69 37.46 7.56 13.55
N GLU A 70 38.37 8.03 14.40
CA GLU A 70 38.64 9.46 14.58
C GLU A 70 39.30 10.07 13.35
N TYR A 71 40.05 9.25 12.61
CA TYR A 71 40.76 9.65 11.41
C TYR A 71 40.05 9.13 10.18
N VAL A 72 39.84 10.02 9.22
CA VAL A 72 39.33 9.72 7.89
C VAL A 72 40.40 10.12 6.89
N GLU A 73 40.84 9.17 6.08
CA GLU A 73 41.77 9.45 4.99
C GLU A 73 41.04 10.20 3.88
N CYS A 74 41.59 11.34 3.46
CA CYS A 74 41.09 12.13 2.35
C CYS A 74 42.03 11.96 1.16
N THR A 75 41.52 11.46 0.05
CA THR A 75 42.25 11.41 -1.22
C THR A 75 41.70 12.49 -2.17
N GLN A 76 42.58 13.03 -3.02
CA GLN A 76 42.15 13.99 -4.03
C GLN A 76 41.31 13.27 -5.08
N ALA A 77 40.10 13.76 -5.32
CA ALA A 77 39.28 13.27 -6.42
C ALA A 77 39.80 13.83 -7.74
N GLU A 78 39.68 13.03 -8.80
CA GLU A 78 39.99 13.46 -10.17
C GLU A 78 39.19 14.71 -10.56
N ASP A 79 39.86 15.69 -11.18
CA ASP A 79 39.28 16.95 -11.65
C ASP A 79 38.99 16.87 -13.16
N TYR A 80 37.87 16.22 -13.50
CA TYR A 80 37.36 16.15 -14.86
C TYR A 80 35.87 16.52 -14.91
N ASP A 81 35.40 16.90 -16.10
CA ASP A 81 33.99 17.25 -16.30
C ASP A 81 33.09 16.02 -16.18
N ARG A 82 32.29 15.96 -15.11
CA ARG A 82 31.29 14.92 -14.83
C ARG A 82 29.89 15.29 -15.33
N ARG A 83 29.75 16.36 -16.12
CA ARG A 83 28.44 16.77 -16.64
C ARG A 83 27.94 15.75 -17.64
N ALA A 84 26.68 15.37 -17.46
CA ALA A 84 25.93 14.52 -18.38
C ALA A 84 24.58 15.17 -18.66
N ASP A 85 24.08 14.98 -19.88
CA ASP A 85 22.73 15.38 -20.22
C ASP A 85 21.70 14.65 -19.35
N LYS A 86 20.61 15.35 -19.05
CA LYS A 86 19.52 14.84 -18.21
C LYS A 86 18.28 14.59 -19.05
N PRO A 87 18.24 13.56 -19.92
CA PRO A 87 17.15 13.37 -20.88
C PRO A 87 15.76 13.26 -20.22
N TRP A 88 15.70 12.80 -18.96
CA TRP A 88 14.47 12.73 -18.18
C TRP A 88 13.80 14.08 -17.91
N THR A 89 14.51 15.20 -18.02
CA THR A 89 13.91 16.54 -17.87
C THR A 89 13.10 16.97 -19.09
N LYS A 90 13.38 16.40 -20.26
CA LYS A 90 12.72 16.73 -21.53
C LYS A 90 11.45 15.90 -21.79
N LEU A 91 11.09 14.99 -20.89
CA LEU A 91 9.96 14.07 -21.07
C LEU A 91 8.60 14.78 -20.96
N THR A 92 7.81 14.70 -22.03
CA THR A 92 6.44 15.20 -22.07
C THR A 92 5.48 14.33 -21.23
N PRO A 93 4.28 14.83 -20.89
CA PRO A 93 3.27 14.01 -20.23
C PRO A 93 2.86 12.76 -21.02
N ALA A 94 2.90 12.83 -22.36
CA ALA A 94 2.64 11.72 -23.26
C ALA A 94 3.76 10.67 -23.19
N ASP A 95 5.03 11.09 -23.25
CA ASP A 95 6.18 10.19 -23.14
C ASP A 95 6.16 9.45 -21.81
N LYS A 96 5.89 10.18 -20.72
CA LYS A 96 5.74 9.55 -19.40
C LYS A 96 4.57 8.56 -19.37
N ALA A 97 3.51 8.77 -20.14
CA ALA A 97 2.40 7.82 -20.22
C ALA A 97 2.77 6.55 -20.99
N ALA A 98 3.47 6.69 -22.11
CA ALA A 98 4.01 5.57 -22.89
C ALA A 98 4.97 4.73 -22.05
N ILE A 99 5.96 5.36 -21.42
CA ILE A 99 6.96 4.69 -20.56
C ILE A 99 6.28 3.95 -19.39
N ARG A 100 5.23 4.53 -18.78
CA ARG A 100 4.50 3.85 -17.70
C ARG A 100 3.78 2.58 -18.18
N LYS A 101 3.22 2.61 -19.40
CA LYS A 101 2.55 1.45 -20.00
C LYS A 101 3.56 0.35 -20.28
N GLU A 102 4.62 0.69 -21.01
CA GLU A 102 5.71 -0.23 -21.37
C GLU A 102 6.34 -0.88 -20.14
N LEU A 103 6.64 -0.10 -19.09
CA LEU A 103 7.19 -0.63 -17.85
C LEU A 103 6.22 -1.52 -17.08
N ASN A 104 4.91 -1.35 -17.21
CA ASN A 104 3.95 -2.25 -16.58
C ASN A 104 3.85 -3.55 -17.35
N ASP A 105 3.82 -3.48 -18.68
CA ASP A 105 3.76 -4.64 -19.56
C ASP A 105 4.99 -5.52 -19.31
N PHE A 106 6.20 -4.96 -19.41
CA PHE A 106 7.47 -5.66 -19.12
C PHE A 106 7.49 -6.33 -17.74
N LYS A 107 7.08 -5.59 -16.69
CA LYS A 107 7.02 -6.10 -15.32
C LYS A 107 6.04 -7.26 -15.15
N SER A 108 4.96 -7.27 -15.93
CA SER A 108 3.92 -8.29 -15.81
C SER A 108 4.19 -9.56 -16.62
N SER A 109 4.94 -9.46 -17.72
CA SER A 109 5.08 -10.55 -18.68
C SER A 109 6.50 -11.10 -18.82
N GLU A 110 7.53 -10.28 -18.63
CA GLU A 110 8.91 -10.63 -19.01
C GLU A 110 9.87 -10.63 -17.82
N MET A 111 9.65 -9.75 -16.85
CA MET A 111 10.56 -9.64 -15.72
C MET A 111 10.36 -10.80 -14.74
N ALA A 112 11.36 -11.66 -14.62
CA ALA A 112 11.37 -12.76 -13.66
C ALA A 112 11.40 -12.21 -12.22
N VAL A 113 10.44 -12.63 -11.40
CA VAL A 113 10.32 -12.22 -10.00
C VAL A 113 10.01 -13.45 -9.16
N HIS A 114 10.60 -13.49 -7.97
CA HIS A 114 10.32 -14.53 -6.99
C HIS A 114 8.84 -14.51 -6.60
N GLU A 115 8.21 -15.67 -6.44
CA GLU A 115 6.76 -15.82 -6.26
C GLU A 115 6.19 -15.03 -5.06
N GLU A 116 7.00 -14.81 -4.03
CA GLU A 116 6.64 -14.04 -2.84
C GLU A 116 6.78 -12.51 -2.99
N MET A 117 7.39 -12.03 -4.07
CA MET A 117 7.68 -10.61 -4.27
C MET A 117 6.68 -9.97 -5.23
N THR A 118 6.06 -8.87 -4.80
CA THR A 118 5.18 -8.07 -5.66
C THR A 118 5.93 -6.91 -6.30
N LEU A 119 5.71 -6.68 -7.59
CA LEU A 119 6.32 -5.57 -8.32
C LEU A 119 5.58 -4.25 -8.13
N ARG A 120 6.35 -3.16 -8.03
CA ARG A 120 5.82 -1.81 -8.00
C ARG A 120 5.32 -1.39 -9.39
N SER A 121 4.00 -1.37 -9.58
CA SER A 121 3.35 -0.91 -10.81
C SER A 121 3.24 0.62 -10.90
N HIS A 122 3.29 1.15 -12.11
CA HIS A 122 3.06 2.57 -12.40
C HIS A 122 1.57 2.86 -12.58
N ARG A 123 1.06 3.92 -11.96
CA ARG A 123 -0.35 4.32 -12.10
C ARG A 123 -0.58 5.23 -13.32
N PRO A 124 -1.73 5.12 -14.01
CA PRO A 124 -2.13 6.10 -15.00
C PRO A 124 -2.37 7.46 -14.32
N ARG A 125 -2.09 8.57 -15.03
CA ARG A 125 -2.43 9.90 -14.53
C ARG A 125 -3.96 10.05 -14.52
N ARG A 126 -4.52 10.48 -13.39
CA ARG A 126 -5.93 10.90 -13.34
C ARG A 126 -6.07 12.17 -14.17
N ARG A 127 -7.03 12.20 -15.10
CA ARG A 127 -7.43 13.42 -15.79
C ARG A 127 -7.97 14.38 -14.73
N THR A 128 -7.21 15.42 -14.41
CA THR A 128 -7.75 16.57 -13.69
C THR A 128 -8.51 17.38 -14.75
N PHE A 129 -9.83 17.31 -14.74
CA PHE A 129 -10.64 18.29 -15.45
C PHE A 129 -10.35 19.65 -14.81
N LYS A 130 -9.93 20.61 -15.63
CA LYS A 130 -9.67 21.99 -15.22
C LYS A 130 -10.83 22.84 -15.67
#